data_AF-A0A4Q5QW15-F1
#
_entry.id   AF-A0A4Q5QW15-F1
#
_cell.length_a   1.000
_cell.length_b   1.000
_cell.length_c   1.000
_cell.angle_alpha   90.00
_cell.angle_beta   90.00
_cell.angle_gamma   90.00
#
_symmetry.space_group_name_H-M   'P 1'
#
loop_
_entity.id
_entity.type
_entity.pdbx_description
1 polymer ?
#
loop_
_entity_poly.entity_id
_entity_poly.type
_entity_poly.pdbx_seq_one_letter_code
_entity_poly.pdbx_strand_id
1 'polypeptide(L)'
;MRTVIQKHRAVNAPIADLVTYRAIPTQSVEYIDPFLFLNHHGPQVYRTNNRGLPFGPHPHRGFETVTFILEGDILHKDSSGHESVIKAGGIQWMTAGSGLIHAEVSSNEFKKTGGPLEILQLWVNLPAKYKMTAPRYLGLQENEIPTAALAEGVTAHAVSGTWGEAAGAVQPLADVALAWLDITEGATATLPIAASRSIFFY
;
A
#
# COMPACT_ATOMS: atom_id res chain seq x y z
N MET A 1 -5.88 1.84 -27.44
CA MET A 1 -4.75 1.89 -26.48
C MET A 1 -4.90 3.16 -25.67
N ARG A 2 -4.79 3.10 -24.34
CA ARG A 2 -4.82 4.32 -23.50
C ARG A 2 -3.45 4.99 -23.54
N THR A 3 -3.41 6.31 -23.42
CA THR A 3 -2.17 7.09 -23.33
C THR A 3 -2.01 7.64 -21.91
N VAL A 4 -0.76 7.90 -21.51
CA VAL A 4 -0.46 8.61 -20.27
C VAL A 4 -1.00 10.03 -20.41
N ILE A 5 -1.99 10.38 -19.59
CA ILE A 5 -2.64 11.70 -19.63
C ILE A 5 -1.80 12.78 -18.95
N GLN A 6 -1.12 12.43 -17.86
CA GLN A 6 -0.33 13.35 -17.05
C GLN A 6 0.71 12.59 -16.25
N LYS A 7 1.82 13.27 -15.93
CA LYS A 7 2.88 12.77 -15.05
C LYS A 7 3.03 13.74 -13.90
N HIS A 8 2.98 13.22 -12.67
CA HIS A 8 3.14 13.99 -11.45
C HIS A 8 4.43 13.56 -10.77
N ARG A 9 5.14 14.53 -10.18
CA ARG A 9 6.35 14.24 -9.40
C ARG A 9 5.97 14.20 -7.93
N ALA A 10 6.37 13.14 -7.24
CA ALA A 10 6.22 13.05 -5.79
C ALA A 10 7.02 14.18 -5.11
N VAL A 11 6.45 14.76 -4.05
CA VAL A 11 7.04 15.89 -3.33
C VAL A 11 7.67 15.41 -2.03
N ASN A 12 8.84 15.95 -1.67
CA ASN A 12 9.47 15.65 -0.39
C ASN A 12 8.58 16.13 0.77
N ALA A 13 8.27 15.24 1.70
CA ALA A 13 7.34 15.45 2.81
C ALA A 13 7.77 14.63 4.06
N PRO A 14 8.96 14.89 4.62
CA PRO A 14 9.57 14.02 5.63
C PRO A 14 8.76 14.03 6.92
N ILE A 15 8.76 12.89 7.63
CA ILE A 15 8.04 12.71 8.89
C ILE A 15 9.07 12.35 9.95
N ALA A 16 9.41 13.30 10.83
CA ALA A 16 10.55 13.18 11.74
C ALA A 16 11.85 12.83 10.98
N ASP A 17 12.47 11.69 11.29
CA ASP A 17 13.68 11.17 10.63
C ASP A 17 13.38 10.21 9.46
N LEU A 18 12.10 10.01 9.11
CA LEU A 18 11.68 9.18 7.99
C LEU A 18 11.65 10.00 6.69
N VAL A 19 12.56 9.68 5.77
CA VAL A 19 12.52 10.09 4.37
C VAL A 19 11.18 9.68 3.80
N THR A 20 10.42 10.65 3.30
CA THR A 20 9.07 10.43 2.81
C THR A 20 8.83 11.32 1.60
N TYR A 21 8.29 10.73 0.54
CA TYR A 21 7.78 11.43 -0.63
C TYR A 21 6.28 11.19 -0.75
N ARG A 22 5.52 12.27 -0.94
CA ARG A 22 4.08 12.20 -1.17
C ARG A 22 3.80 12.28 -2.66
N ALA A 23 3.18 11.25 -3.21
CA ALA A 23 2.76 11.20 -4.60
C ALA A 23 1.37 11.81 -4.81
N ILE A 24 0.45 11.58 -3.86
CA ILE A 24 -0.93 12.10 -3.85
C ILE A 24 -1.34 12.32 -2.38
N PRO A 25 -2.02 13.42 -2.00
CA PRO A 25 -2.25 14.65 -2.75
C PRO A 25 -0.96 15.48 -2.90
N THR A 26 -0.87 16.26 -3.99
CA THR A 26 0.14 17.30 -4.20
C THR A 26 -0.51 18.55 -4.79
N GLN A 27 0.25 19.63 -4.98
CA GLN A 27 -0.25 20.80 -5.71
C GLN A 27 -0.61 20.50 -7.18
N SER A 28 -0.08 19.42 -7.75
CA SER A 28 -0.30 19.04 -9.14
C SER A 28 -1.42 18.02 -9.34
N VAL A 29 -1.82 17.30 -8.28
CA VAL A 29 -2.89 16.29 -8.28
C VAL A 29 -3.52 16.24 -6.91
N GLU A 30 -4.82 16.55 -6.83
CA GLU A 30 -5.55 16.50 -5.57
C GLU A 30 -5.78 15.04 -5.15
N TYR A 31 -6.48 14.25 -5.96
CA TYR A 31 -6.62 12.81 -5.78
C TYR A 31 -7.04 12.17 -7.11
N ILE A 32 -7.01 10.84 -7.19
CA ILE A 32 -7.43 10.07 -8.38
C ILE A 32 -8.47 9.06 -7.92
N ASP A 33 -9.76 9.39 -7.98
CA ASP A 33 -10.83 8.50 -7.47
C ASP A 33 -10.66 7.04 -7.95
N PRO A 34 -10.61 6.04 -7.04
CA PRO A 34 -10.83 6.09 -5.59
C PRO A 34 -9.59 6.28 -4.71
N PHE A 35 -8.42 6.55 -5.26
CA PHE A 35 -7.17 6.72 -4.52
C PHE A 35 -7.04 8.14 -3.95
N LEU A 36 -6.99 8.23 -2.62
CA LEU A 36 -6.99 9.49 -1.88
C LEU A 36 -5.59 9.99 -1.54
N PHE A 37 -4.65 9.06 -1.34
CA PHE A 37 -3.35 9.34 -0.76
C PHE A 37 -2.35 8.27 -1.17
N LEU A 38 -1.12 8.66 -1.43
CA LEU A 38 0.01 7.76 -1.58
C LEU A 38 1.28 8.43 -1.05
N ASN A 39 1.84 7.84 0.01
CA ASN A 39 3.18 8.14 0.49
C ASN A 39 4.13 6.98 0.18
N HIS A 40 5.37 7.34 -0.14
CA HIS A 40 6.51 6.44 -0.22
C HIS A 40 7.51 6.82 0.86
N HIS A 41 7.68 5.93 1.81
CA HIS A 41 8.61 6.09 2.93
C HIS A 41 9.88 5.28 2.64
N GLY A 42 11.04 5.89 2.85
CA GLY A 42 12.33 5.36 2.38
C GLY A 42 12.58 5.65 0.89
N PRO A 43 13.50 4.92 0.24
CA PRO A 43 14.40 3.94 0.85
C PRO A 43 15.38 4.60 1.84
N GLN A 44 15.57 3.99 3.00
CA GLN A 44 16.59 4.41 3.97
C GLN A 44 17.08 3.24 4.82
N VAL A 45 18.21 3.42 5.51
CA VAL A 45 18.76 2.40 6.43
C VAL A 45 18.68 2.90 7.87
N TYR A 46 17.99 2.15 8.72
CA TYR A 46 17.97 2.38 10.16
C TYR A 46 19.14 1.66 10.84
N ARG A 47 19.79 2.36 11.79
CA ARG A 47 20.81 1.76 12.66
C ARG A 47 20.20 0.79 13.68
N THR A 48 21.03 0.00 14.35
CA THR A 48 20.65 -0.77 15.54
C THR A 48 20.14 0.16 16.65
N ASN A 49 19.24 -0.35 17.49
CA ASN A 49 18.59 0.40 18.59
C ASN A 49 17.95 1.72 18.12
N ASN A 50 17.22 1.67 17.01
CA ASN A 50 16.48 2.81 16.46
C ASN A 50 15.10 3.00 17.12
N ARG A 51 14.38 4.05 16.72
CA ARG A 51 13.03 4.38 17.22
C ARG A 51 11.89 3.78 16.39
N GLY A 52 12.20 3.15 15.26
CA GLY A 52 11.23 2.60 14.32
C GLY A 52 10.44 3.68 13.58
N LEU A 53 9.42 3.25 12.86
CA LEU A 53 8.44 4.12 12.22
C LEU A 53 7.70 5.02 13.24
N PRO A 54 7.44 6.31 12.90
CA PRO A 54 6.90 7.29 13.84
C PRO A 54 5.36 7.32 13.91
N PHE A 55 4.65 6.33 13.36
CA PHE A 55 3.18 6.33 13.30
C PHE A 55 2.56 5.73 14.57
N GLY A 56 2.66 6.47 15.68
CA GLY A 56 1.97 6.15 16.93
C GLY A 56 0.43 6.18 16.80
N PRO A 57 -0.33 6.00 17.90
CA PRO A 57 -1.79 5.95 17.85
C PRO A 57 -2.44 7.14 17.16
N HIS A 58 -3.19 6.90 16.08
CA HIS A 58 -3.92 7.91 15.31
C HIS A 58 -5.24 7.36 14.74
N PRO A 59 -6.24 8.22 14.47
CA PRO A 59 -7.55 7.78 14.00
C PRO A 59 -7.68 7.77 12.47
N HIS A 60 -8.45 6.81 11.95
CA HIS A 60 -8.94 6.80 10.57
C HIS A 60 -10.45 6.49 10.53
N ARG A 61 -11.14 6.94 9.46
CA ARG A 61 -12.57 6.72 9.24
C ARG A 61 -12.94 6.89 7.76
N GLY A 62 -13.79 6.02 7.23
CA GLY A 62 -14.49 6.21 5.95
C GLY A 62 -13.71 5.84 4.68
N PHE A 63 -12.54 5.22 4.82
CA PHE A 63 -11.69 4.73 3.73
C PHE A 63 -10.93 3.46 4.18
N GLU A 64 -10.11 2.91 3.28
CA GLU A 64 -9.18 1.80 3.55
C GLU A 64 -7.74 2.27 3.41
N THR A 65 -6.82 1.70 4.19
CA THR A 65 -5.38 1.87 3.99
C THR A 65 -4.78 0.55 3.47
N VAL A 66 -3.88 0.66 2.50
CA VAL A 66 -3.12 -0.46 1.94
C VAL A 66 -1.65 -0.09 2.07
N THR A 67 -0.92 -0.85 2.89
CA THR A 67 0.50 -0.64 3.12
C THR A 67 1.28 -1.78 2.48
N PHE A 68 2.19 -1.48 1.56
CA PHE A 68 3.11 -2.42 0.93
C PHE A 68 4.46 -2.33 1.63
N ILE A 69 5.01 -3.46 2.07
CA ILE A 69 6.29 -3.50 2.77
C ILE A 69 7.33 -4.01 1.76
N LEU A 70 8.16 -3.11 1.23
CA LEU A 70 9.22 -3.48 0.28
C LEU A 70 10.44 -3.98 1.04
N GLU A 71 10.82 -3.27 2.11
CA GLU A 71 11.96 -3.61 2.99
C GLU A 71 11.60 -3.34 4.45
N GLY A 72 12.17 -4.14 5.36
CA GLY A 72 11.95 -4.02 6.81
C GLY A 72 10.66 -4.71 7.29
N ASP A 73 9.98 -4.10 8.26
CA ASP A 73 8.71 -4.59 8.79
C ASP A 73 7.78 -3.48 9.30
N ILE A 74 6.51 -3.85 9.46
CA ILE A 74 5.49 -3.03 10.14
C ILE A 74 4.74 -3.90 11.15
N LEU A 75 4.70 -3.42 12.39
CA LEU A 75 3.79 -3.84 13.45
C LEU A 75 2.57 -2.93 13.44
N HIS A 76 1.41 -3.49 13.08
CA HIS A 76 0.11 -2.86 13.29
C HIS A 76 -0.42 -3.21 14.68
N LYS A 77 -1.03 -2.22 15.34
CA LYS A 77 -1.82 -2.41 16.58
C LYS A 77 -3.01 -1.48 16.60
N ASP A 78 -4.20 -1.98 16.95
CA ASP A 78 -5.40 -1.15 17.00
C ASP A 78 -6.23 -1.24 18.30
N SER A 79 -7.23 -0.36 18.38
CA SER A 79 -8.15 -0.22 19.51
C SER A 79 -9.06 -1.42 19.74
N SER A 80 -9.14 -2.38 18.81
CA SER A 80 -9.85 -3.65 19.01
C SER A 80 -8.96 -4.72 19.66
N GLY A 81 -7.68 -4.39 19.90
CA GLY A 81 -6.69 -5.30 20.47
C GLY A 81 -5.99 -6.17 19.41
N HIS A 82 -6.25 -5.94 18.12
CA HIS A 82 -5.54 -6.65 17.06
C HIS A 82 -4.08 -6.18 16.98
N GLU A 83 -3.16 -7.13 16.78
CA GLU A 83 -1.73 -6.88 16.67
C GLU A 83 -1.13 -7.85 15.63
N SER A 84 -0.34 -7.34 14.68
CA SER A 84 0.20 -8.13 13.57
C SER A 84 1.52 -7.53 13.05
N VAL A 85 2.52 -8.37 12.77
CA VAL A 85 3.78 -7.95 12.14
C VAL A 85 3.83 -8.50 10.71
N ILE A 86 3.99 -7.60 9.73
CA ILE A 86 4.18 -7.95 8.33
C ILE A 86 5.59 -7.55 7.90
N LYS A 87 6.29 -8.49 7.24
CA LYS A 87 7.67 -8.31 6.79
C LYS A 87 7.71 -7.91 5.31
N ALA A 88 8.92 -7.64 4.81
CA ALA A 88 9.21 -7.41 3.40
C ALA A 88 8.49 -8.41 2.48
N GLY A 89 7.99 -7.91 1.35
CA GLY A 89 7.16 -8.62 0.38
C GLY A 89 5.68 -8.74 0.77
N GLY A 90 5.32 -8.45 2.03
CA GLY A 90 3.95 -8.51 2.52
C GLY A 90 3.15 -7.21 2.34
N ILE A 91 1.86 -7.29 2.67
CA ILE A 91 0.95 -6.14 2.71
C ILE A 91 0.11 -6.09 3.99
N GLN A 92 -0.37 -4.90 4.31
CA GLN A 92 -1.47 -4.68 5.25
C GLN A 92 -2.64 -4.05 4.50
N TRP A 93 -3.84 -4.59 4.67
CA TRP A 93 -5.08 -4.02 4.17
C TRP A 93 -6.03 -3.77 5.34
N MET A 94 -6.25 -2.50 5.67
CA MET A 94 -7.11 -2.09 6.77
C MET A 94 -8.32 -1.32 6.25
N THR A 95 -9.51 -1.86 6.46
CA THR A 95 -10.77 -1.13 6.29
C THR A 95 -11.02 -0.29 7.55
N ALA A 96 -10.92 1.04 7.48
CA ALA A 96 -11.18 1.90 8.63
C ALA A 96 -12.68 2.04 8.93
N GLY A 97 -13.52 2.11 7.88
CA GLY A 97 -14.98 2.10 8.00
C GLY A 97 -15.51 3.12 9.02
N SER A 98 -16.35 2.67 9.96
CA SER A 98 -16.95 3.49 11.02
C SER A 98 -15.94 4.14 11.97
N GLY A 99 -14.68 3.71 11.93
CA GLY A 99 -13.52 4.34 12.56
C GLY A 99 -12.82 3.44 13.58
N LEU A 100 -11.51 3.61 13.68
CA LEU A 100 -10.64 3.00 14.69
C LEU A 100 -9.45 3.91 15.01
N ILE A 101 -8.77 3.61 16.11
CA ILE A 101 -7.44 4.17 16.43
C ILE A 101 -6.43 3.05 16.26
N HIS A 102 -5.33 3.31 15.55
CA HIS A 102 -4.26 2.33 15.36
C HIS A 102 -2.88 2.98 15.34
N ALA A 103 -1.85 2.14 15.45
CA ALA A 103 -0.45 2.50 15.30
C ALA A 103 0.22 1.54 14.30
N GLU A 104 1.13 2.07 13.49
CA GLU A 104 1.93 1.35 12.50
C GLU A 104 3.40 1.66 12.79
N VAL A 105 4.01 0.90 13.69
CA VAL A 105 5.39 1.12 14.13
C VAL A 105 6.28 -0.02 13.67
N SER A 106 7.60 0.11 13.74
CA SER A 106 8.49 -1.04 13.49
C SER A 106 8.43 -2.04 14.64
N SER A 107 8.63 -3.32 14.34
CA SER A 107 8.66 -4.38 15.35
C SER A 107 9.79 -4.16 16.38
N ASN A 108 9.68 -4.81 17.53
CA ASN A 108 10.76 -4.77 18.53
C ASN A 108 12.07 -5.39 18.00
N GLU A 109 11.97 -6.36 17.09
CA GLU A 109 13.12 -6.95 16.42
C GLU A 109 13.83 -5.93 15.53
N PHE A 110 13.09 -5.28 14.62
CA PHE A 110 13.65 -4.28 13.71
C PHE A 110 14.22 -3.06 14.46
N LYS A 111 13.58 -2.62 15.54
CA LYS A 111 14.13 -1.54 16.38
C LYS A 111 15.49 -1.92 16.98
N LYS A 112 15.69 -3.19 17.34
CA LYS A 112 16.95 -3.68 17.89
C LYS A 112 18.02 -3.84 16.81
N THR A 113 17.68 -4.45 15.69
CA THR A 113 18.64 -4.83 14.63
C THR A 113 18.93 -3.73 13.62
N GLY A 114 17.98 -2.83 13.38
CA GLY A 114 18.03 -1.94 12.21
C GLY A 114 17.91 -2.72 10.90
N GLY A 115 18.24 -2.04 9.80
CA GLY A 115 18.13 -2.59 8.45
C GLY A 115 17.57 -1.59 7.43
N PRO A 116 17.47 -2.00 6.16
CA PRO A 116 16.75 -1.22 5.16
C PRO A 116 15.26 -1.11 5.55
N LEU A 117 14.66 0.02 5.19
CA LEU A 117 13.23 0.28 5.29
C LEU A 117 12.76 0.97 4.02
N GLU A 118 11.71 0.42 3.43
CA GLU A 118 11.00 1.01 2.32
C GLU A 118 9.55 0.52 2.33
N ILE A 119 8.59 1.43 2.40
CA ILE A 119 7.17 1.10 2.44
C ILE A 119 6.34 2.10 1.62
N LEU A 120 5.24 1.63 1.05
CA LEU A 120 4.25 2.47 0.37
C LEU A 120 2.94 2.42 1.15
N GLN A 121 2.34 3.57 1.43
CA GLN A 121 1.02 3.63 2.06
C GLN A 121 0.03 4.34 1.13
N LEU A 122 -0.95 3.58 0.65
CA LEU A 122 -2.03 4.00 -0.23
C LEU A 122 -3.34 4.08 0.55
N TRP A 123 -4.12 5.14 0.38
CA TRP A 123 -5.49 5.21 0.89
C TRP A 123 -6.50 5.08 -0.23
N VAL A 124 -7.48 4.21 -0.03
CA VAL A 124 -8.54 3.90 -1.00
C VAL A 124 -9.89 4.32 -0.41
N ASN A 125 -10.57 5.22 -1.09
CA ASN A 125 -11.87 5.72 -0.69
C ASN A 125 -12.92 4.61 -0.67
N LEU A 126 -13.77 4.58 0.35
CA LEU A 126 -14.94 3.70 0.36
C LEU A 126 -16.14 4.40 -0.29
N PRO A 127 -16.93 3.68 -1.11
CA PRO A 127 -18.26 4.12 -1.52
C PRO A 127 -19.12 4.50 -0.32
N ALA A 128 -20.02 5.48 -0.48
CA ALA A 128 -20.84 6.02 0.62
C ALA A 128 -21.51 4.93 1.48
N LYS A 129 -22.06 3.88 0.84
CA LYS A 129 -22.71 2.74 1.51
C LYS A 129 -21.80 1.92 2.44
N TYR A 130 -20.48 1.99 2.26
CA TYR A 130 -19.50 1.23 3.05
C TYR A 130 -18.71 2.08 4.04
N LYS A 131 -18.85 3.42 4.01
CA LYS A 131 -18.09 4.32 4.90
C LYS A 131 -18.29 4.08 6.39
N MET A 132 -19.39 3.42 6.78
CA MET A 132 -19.74 3.12 8.17
C MET A 132 -19.71 1.62 8.49
N THR A 133 -19.09 0.80 7.63
CA THR A 133 -18.88 -0.63 7.93
C THR A 133 -17.98 -0.80 9.16
N ALA A 134 -18.06 -1.94 9.84
CA ALA A 134 -17.17 -2.24 10.95
C ALA A 134 -15.69 -2.25 10.47
N PRO A 135 -14.74 -1.72 11.27
CA PRO A 135 -13.33 -1.79 10.93
C PRO A 135 -12.85 -3.23 10.79
N ARG A 136 -11.91 -3.46 9.88
CA ARG A 136 -11.34 -4.78 9.61
C ARG A 136 -9.87 -4.64 9.24
N TYR A 137 -9.04 -5.56 9.71
CA TYR A 137 -7.64 -5.66 9.32
C TYR A 137 -7.36 -7.02 8.67
N LEU A 138 -6.51 -7.02 7.64
CA LEU A 138 -5.94 -8.21 7.03
C LEU A 138 -4.47 -7.93 6.72
N GLY A 139 -3.57 -8.68 7.35
CA GLY A 139 -2.14 -8.67 7.02
C GLY A 139 -1.79 -9.95 6.27
N LEU A 140 -0.99 -9.84 5.22
CA LEU A 140 -0.54 -10.96 4.39
C LEU A 140 0.98 -10.89 4.25
N GLN A 141 1.66 -12.00 4.48
CA GLN A 141 3.06 -12.18 4.13
C GLN A 141 3.21 -12.38 2.62
N GLU A 142 4.43 -12.25 2.13
CA GLU A 142 4.78 -12.40 0.71
C GLU A 142 4.21 -13.70 0.09
N ASN A 143 4.37 -14.83 0.79
CA ASN A 143 3.92 -16.14 0.31
C ASN A 143 2.40 -16.34 0.29
N GLU A 144 1.64 -15.37 0.81
CA GLU A 144 0.17 -15.36 0.80
C GLU A 144 -0.40 -14.53 -0.36
N ILE A 145 0.47 -13.89 -1.16
CA ILE A 145 0.08 -13.02 -2.27
C ILE A 145 0.27 -13.78 -3.58
N PRO A 146 -0.83 -14.11 -4.29
CA PRO A 146 -0.75 -14.86 -5.54
C PRO A 146 0.04 -14.10 -6.61
N THR A 147 0.82 -14.84 -7.40
CA THR A 147 1.54 -14.29 -8.55
C THR A 147 0.99 -14.84 -9.86
N ALA A 148 1.09 -14.06 -10.93
CA ALA A 148 0.75 -14.49 -12.29
C ALA A 148 1.70 -13.88 -13.32
N ALA A 149 2.14 -14.71 -14.27
CA ALA A 149 2.82 -14.22 -15.45
C ALA A 149 1.81 -13.49 -16.36
N LEU A 150 2.07 -12.23 -16.67
CA LEU A 150 1.24 -11.43 -17.59
C LEU A 150 1.77 -11.48 -19.03
N ALA A 151 3.09 -11.63 -19.16
CA ALA A 151 3.82 -11.81 -20.40
C ALA A 151 5.21 -12.38 -20.06
N GLU A 152 6.00 -12.73 -21.08
CA GLU A 152 7.40 -13.07 -20.87
C GLU A 152 8.15 -11.89 -20.21
N GLY A 153 8.78 -12.14 -19.06
CA GLY A 153 9.49 -11.12 -18.30
C GLY A 153 8.59 -10.13 -17.54
N VAL A 154 7.28 -10.37 -17.44
CA VAL A 154 6.35 -9.53 -16.65
C VAL A 154 5.53 -10.38 -15.69
N THR A 155 5.76 -10.21 -14.40
CA THR A 155 5.04 -10.90 -13.32
C THR A 155 4.22 -9.91 -12.51
N ALA A 156 2.96 -10.22 -12.26
CA ALA A 156 2.12 -9.48 -11.32
C ALA A 156 2.05 -10.21 -9.97
N HIS A 157 2.08 -9.44 -8.90
CA HIS A 157 1.74 -9.87 -7.55
C HIS A 157 0.36 -9.34 -7.20
N ALA A 158 -0.64 -10.21 -7.24
CA ALA A 158 -2.05 -9.87 -7.24
C ALA A 158 -2.57 -9.58 -5.83
N VAL A 159 -2.66 -8.30 -5.48
CA VAL A 159 -3.23 -7.87 -4.19
C VAL A 159 -4.75 -7.88 -4.22
N SER A 160 -5.37 -7.29 -5.24
CA SER A 160 -6.83 -7.28 -5.42
C SER A 160 -7.20 -7.25 -6.90
N GLY A 161 -8.43 -7.65 -7.23
CA GLY A 161 -8.88 -7.82 -8.61
C GLY A 161 -8.39 -9.14 -9.21
N THR A 162 -8.17 -9.17 -10.53
CA THR A 162 -7.69 -10.37 -11.24
C THR A 162 -6.58 -9.94 -12.19
N TRP A 163 -5.46 -10.66 -12.14
CA TRP A 163 -4.24 -10.37 -12.90
C TRP A 163 -3.78 -11.65 -13.58
N GLY A 164 -3.95 -11.73 -14.91
CA GLY A 164 -3.76 -12.99 -15.62
C GLY A 164 -4.70 -14.07 -15.10
N GLU A 165 -4.14 -15.18 -14.63
CA GLU A 165 -4.87 -16.30 -14.02
C GLU A 165 -5.03 -16.18 -12.48
N ALA A 166 -4.35 -15.22 -11.85
CA ALA A 166 -4.41 -15.05 -10.40
C ALA A 166 -5.56 -14.13 -9.98
N ALA A 167 -6.39 -14.62 -9.07
CA ALA A 167 -7.26 -13.76 -8.28
C ALA A 167 -6.45 -13.09 -7.16
N GLY A 168 -6.73 -11.82 -6.89
CA GLY A 168 -6.05 -11.08 -5.84
C GLY A 168 -6.34 -11.64 -4.44
N ALA A 169 -5.34 -11.57 -3.57
CA ALA A 169 -5.42 -12.09 -2.21
C ALA A 169 -6.52 -11.42 -1.36
N VAL A 170 -6.88 -10.18 -1.69
CA VAL A 170 -7.88 -9.38 -0.98
C VAL A 170 -9.09 -9.12 -1.87
N GLN A 171 -10.28 -9.27 -1.27
CA GLN A 171 -11.56 -8.90 -1.84
C GLN A 171 -12.01 -7.56 -1.22
N PRO A 172 -11.67 -6.41 -1.83
CA PRO A 172 -12.02 -5.10 -1.30
C PRO A 172 -13.52 -4.81 -1.35
N LEU A 173 -13.98 -3.88 -0.51
CA LEU A 173 -15.37 -3.41 -0.54
C LEU A 173 -15.63 -2.48 -1.73
N ALA A 174 -14.61 -1.71 -2.13
CA ALA A 174 -14.62 -0.93 -3.36
C ALA A 174 -14.14 -1.77 -4.54
N ASP A 175 -14.65 -1.50 -5.75
CA ASP A 175 -14.17 -2.16 -6.96
C ASP A 175 -12.80 -1.61 -7.38
N VAL A 176 -11.75 -2.15 -6.77
CA VAL A 176 -10.36 -1.72 -6.96
C VAL A 176 -9.49 -2.94 -7.26
N ALA A 177 -8.63 -2.82 -8.26
CA ALA A 177 -7.61 -3.80 -8.58
C ALA A 177 -6.24 -3.20 -8.30
N LEU A 178 -5.43 -3.91 -7.51
CA LEU A 178 -4.07 -3.53 -7.16
C LEU A 178 -3.13 -4.71 -7.36
N ALA A 179 -1.96 -4.43 -7.90
CA ALA A 179 -0.82 -5.31 -7.96
C ALA A 179 0.46 -4.47 -8.03
N TRP A 180 1.59 -5.04 -7.63
CA TRP A 180 2.89 -4.58 -8.12
C TRP A 180 3.40 -5.52 -9.20
N LEU A 181 4.23 -4.99 -10.10
CA LEU A 181 4.72 -5.70 -11.27
C LEU A 181 6.24 -5.77 -11.23
N ASP A 182 6.78 -6.97 -11.38
CA ASP A 182 8.17 -7.18 -11.72
C ASP A 182 8.30 -7.20 -13.25
N ILE A 183 9.08 -6.27 -13.80
CA ILE A 183 9.24 -6.08 -15.24
C ILE A 183 10.73 -6.19 -15.58
N THR A 184 11.08 -7.23 -16.33
CA THR A 184 12.42 -7.38 -16.90
C THR A 184 12.66 -6.28 -17.92
N GLU A 185 13.89 -5.75 -17.97
CA GLU A 185 14.26 -4.71 -18.94
C GLU A 185 13.91 -5.13 -20.38
N GLY A 186 13.20 -4.25 -21.11
CA GLY A 186 12.74 -4.50 -22.47
C GLY A 186 11.47 -5.36 -22.58
N ALA A 187 10.98 -5.96 -21.49
CA ALA A 187 9.73 -6.71 -21.50
C ALA A 187 8.52 -5.78 -21.65
N THR A 188 7.44 -6.31 -22.23
CA THR A 188 6.19 -5.58 -22.42
C THR A 188 5.00 -6.48 -22.12
N ALA A 189 3.94 -5.89 -21.55
CA ALA A 189 2.66 -6.56 -21.34
C ALA A 189 1.52 -5.65 -21.79
N THR A 190 0.44 -6.27 -22.28
CA THR A 190 -0.81 -5.58 -22.62
C THR A 190 -1.92 -6.09 -21.73
N LEU A 191 -2.54 -5.18 -20.98
CA LEU A 191 -3.63 -5.51 -20.05
C LEU A 191 -4.95 -4.91 -20.55
N PRO A 192 -6.03 -5.71 -20.67
CA PRO A 192 -7.36 -5.19 -20.95
C PRO A 192 -7.89 -4.50 -19.69
N ILE A 193 -8.23 -3.22 -19.79
CA ILE A 193 -8.81 -2.46 -18.67
C ILE A 193 -10.06 -1.75 -19.16
N ALA A 194 -11.14 -1.86 -18.38
CA ALA A 194 -12.40 -1.18 -18.69
C ALA A 194 -12.18 0.33 -18.83
N ALA A 195 -12.77 0.92 -19.88
CA ALA A 195 -12.58 2.34 -20.22
C ALA A 195 -13.02 3.30 -19.09
N SER A 196 -13.95 2.86 -18.25
CA SER A 196 -14.48 3.62 -17.11
C SER A 196 -13.54 3.66 -15.89
N ARG A 197 -12.47 2.85 -15.85
CA ARG A 197 -11.57 2.81 -14.69
C ARG A 197 -10.54 3.93 -14.71
N SER A 198 -10.35 4.57 -13.57
CA SER A 198 -9.12 5.31 -13.27
C SER A 198 -7.94 4.35 -13.21
N ILE A 199 -6.79 4.77 -13.71
CA ILE A 199 -5.53 4.03 -13.66
C ILE A 199 -4.43 5.03 -13.34
N PHE A 200 -3.56 4.69 -12.41
CA PHE A 200 -2.26 5.33 -12.27
C PHE A 200 -1.19 4.27 -12.05
N PHE A 201 0.03 4.62 -12.41
CA PHE A 201 1.23 3.86 -12.09
C PHE A 201 2.05 4.72 -11.13
N TYR A 202 2.70 4.08 -10.18
CA TYR A 202 3.68 4.69 -9.29
C TYR A 202 5.02 4.02 -9.51
#